data_AF-A0A926UTA0-F1
#
_entry.id   AF-A0A926UTA0-F1
#
_cell.length_a   1.000
_cell.length_b   1.000
_cell.length_c   1.000
_cell.angle_alpha   90.00
_cell.angle_beta   90.00
_cell.angle_gamma   90.00
#
_symmetry.space_group_name_H-M   'P 1'
#
loop_
_entity.id
_entity.type
_entity.pdbx_description
1 polymer ?
#
loop_
_entity_poly.entity_id
_entity_poly.type
_entity_poly.pdbx_seq_one_letter_code
_entity_poly.pdbx_strand_id
1 'polypeptide(L)'
;MTIIWFWIILVLIVLAFLQSYLAAKKIDSYRAENILDPLYKNPSDSEYARIIPSLLMAGKSYHRYDYAQIYNIALELLESNSYHIHLKTLCLNLGRLYYGSLRNDQKTTIHDEQAIQNDIQMRLK
;
A
#
# COMPACT_ATOMS: atom_id res chain seq x y z
N MET A 1 -44.08 17.11 23.74
CA MET A 1 -43.23 17.51 22.59
C MET A 1 -41.73 17.48 22.88
N THR A 2 -41.29 17.63 24.13
CA THR A 2 -39.86 17.70 24.50
C THR A 2 -39.07 16.38 24.30
N ILE A 3 -39.73 15.24 24.50
CA ILE A 3 -39.08 13.91 24.38
C ILE A 3 -38.69 13.59 22.92
N ILE A 4 -39.50 14.00 21.94
CA ILE A 4 -39.22 13.75 20.52
C ILE A 4 -37.96 14.51 20.07
N TRP A 5 -37.83 15.76 20.51
CA TRP A 5 -36.66 16.59 20.22
C TRP A 5 -35.36 16.03 20.81
N PHE A 6 -35.43 15.42 22.00
CA PHE A 6 -34.28 14.75 22.62
C PHE A 6 -33.74 13.61 21.75
N TRP A 7 -34.62 12.74 21.21
CA TRP A 7 -34.21 11.64 20.35
C TRP A 7 -33.63 12.11 19.01
N ILE A 8 -34.19 13.18 18.43
CA ILE A 8 -33.66 13.77 17.19
C ILE A 8 -32.24 14.29 17.41
N ILE A 9 -32.00 15.00 18.50
CA ILE A 9 -30.67 15.54 18.84
C ILE A 9 -29.67 14.39 19.06
N LEU A 10 -30.08 13.33 19.77
CA LEU A 10 -29.24 12.16 20.02
C LEU A 10 -28.81 11.49 18.69
N VAL A 11 -29.76 11.28 17.77
CA VAL A 11 -29.48 10.68 16.46
C VAL A 11 -28.53 11.55 15.64
N LEU A 12 -28.71 12.87 15.65
CA LEU A 12 -27.80 13.78 14.95
C LEU A 12 -26.38 13.75 15.52
N ILE A 13 -26.23 13.65 16.85
CA ILE A 13 -24.91 13.51 17.49
C ILE A 13 -24.26 12.19 17.08
N VAL A 14 -25.01 11.08 17.11
CA VAL A 14 -24.49 9.77 16.70
C VAL A 14 -24.08 9.78 15.23
N LEU A 15 -24.88 10.37 14.35
CA LEU A 15 -24.56 10.50 12.92
C LEU A 15 -23.32 11.36 12.69
N ALA A 16 -23.18 12.49 13.39
CA ALA A 16 -21.99 13.33 13.32
C ALA A 16 -20.74 12.58 13.82
N PHE A 17 -20.86 11.81 14.91
CA PHE A 17 -19.79 10.94 15.40
C PHE A 17 -19.44 9.84 14.40
N LEU A 18 -20.44 9.22 13.76
CA LEU A 18 -20.22 8.19 12.76
C LEU A 18 -19.53 8.75 11.53
N GLN A 19 -19.94 9.93 11.07
CA GLN A 19 -19.34 10.62 9.93
C GLN A 19 -17.91 11.07 10.24
N SER A 20 -17.66 11.58 11.44
CA SER A 20 -16.31 11.91 11.91
C SER A 20 -15.43 10.67 12.04
N TYR A 21 -15.97 9.56 12.54
CA TYR A 21 -15.26 8.27 12.60
C TYR A 21 -14.93 7.72 11.21
N LEU A 22 -15.87 7.82 10.25
CA LEU A 22 -15.66 7.43 8.86
C LEU A 22 -14.67 8.38 8.16
N ALA A 23 -14.69 9.68 8.44
CA ALA A 23 -13.75 10.65 7.91
C ALA A 23 -12.35 10.52 8.53
N ALA A 24 -12.25 10.16 9.81
CA ALA A 24 -10.99 9.83 10.49
C ALA A 24 -10.38 8.52 9.95
N LYS A 25 -11.22 7.54 9.59
CA LYS A 25 -10.76 6.37 8.82
C LYS A 25 -10.30 6.75 7.40
N LYS A 26 -10.76 7.89 6.90
CA LYS A 26 -10.36 8.52 5.62
C LYS A 26 -9.20 9.52 5.79
N ILE A 27 -8.51 9.54 6.94
CA ILE A 27 -7.20 10.21 7.08
C ILE A 27 -6.24 9.47 6.16
N ASP A 28 -6.13 10.04 4.97
CA ASP A 28 -5.27 9.76 3.85
C ASP A 28 -4.35 8.54 4.04
N SER A 29 -4.86 7.38 3.64
CA SER A 29 -3.99 6.36 3.07
C SER A 29 -3.21 7.07 1.98
N TYR A 30 -1.93 7.38 2.23
CA TYR A 30 -1.03 7.92 1.23
C TYR A 30 -1.17 6.99 0.02
N ARG A 31 -1.85 7.47 -1.04
CA ARG A 31 -2.36 6.58 -2.07
C ARG A 31 -1.20 5.81 -2.65
N ALA A 32 -1.29 4.49 -2.64
CA ALA A 32 -0.28 3.59 -3.18
C ALA A 32 0.14 4.01 -4.60
N GLU A 33 -0.84 4.51 -5.36
CA GLU A 33 -0.70 5.14 -6.68
C GLU A 33 0.37 6.25 -6.68
N ASN A 34 0.28 7.22 -5.78
CA ASN A 34 1.19 8.37 -5.72
C ASN A 34 2.66 8.00 -5.46
N ILE A 35 2.90 6.83 -4.84
CA ILE A 35 4.27 6.36 -4.53
C ILE A 35 4.96 5.83 -5.80
N LEU A 36 4.18 5.24 -6.71
CA LEU A 36 4.70 4.62 -7.94
C LEU A 36 4.45 5.49 -9.18
N ASP A 37 3.64 6.53 -9.08
CA ASP A 37 3.34 7.53 -10.13
C ASP A 37 4.58 8.01 -10.91
N PRO A 38 5.72 8.36 -10.26
CA PRO A 38 6.91 8.76 -11.00
C PRO A 38 7.48 7.64 -11.89
N LEU A 39 7.36 6.38 -11.47
CA LEU A 39 7.80 5.23 -12.28
C LEU A 39 6.82 4.91 -13.42
N TYR A 40 5.54 5.24 -13.29
CA TYR A 40 4.62 5.18 -14.44
C TYR A 40 5.03 6.18 -15.54
N LYS A 41 5.46 7.37 -15.13
CA LYS A 41 5.91 8.43 -16.06
C LYS A 41 7.30 8.15 -16.62
N ASN A 42 8.18 7.57 -15.82
CA ASN A 42 9.52 7.18 -16.23
C ASN A 42 9.91 5.80 -15.68
N PRO A 43 9.54 4.71 -16.37
CA PRO A 43 9.84 3.35 -15.92
C PRO A 43 11.34 3.04 -15.86
N SER A 44 12.19 3.85 -16.51
CA SER A 44 13.64 3.67 -16.53
C SER A 44 14.35 4.28 -15.31
N ASP A 45 13.63 4.97 -14.44
CA ASP A 45 14.20 5.64 -13.26
C ASP A 45 14.59 4.64 -12.17
N SER A 46 15.77 4.05 -12.34
CA SER A 46 16.32 3.06 -11.42
C SER A 46 16.66 3.65 -10.04
N GLU A 47 16.99 4.94 -9.96
CA GLU A 47 17.33 5.60 -8.71
C GLU A 47 16.07 5.76 -7.85
N TYR A 48 14.98 6.23 -8.45
CA TYR A 48 13.70 6.34 -7.78
C TYR A 48 13.18 4.96 -7.34
N ALA A 49 13.27 3.94 -8.21
CA ALA A 49 12.89 2.58 -7.84
C ALA A 49 13.69 2.04 -6.64
N ARG A 50 14.97 2.41 -6.51
CA ARG A 50 15.83 1.97 -5.40
C ARG A 50 15.45 2.59 -4.05
N ILE A 51 14.93 3.82 -4.02
CA ILE A 51 14.62 4.53 -2.77
C ILE A 51 13.22 4.21 -2.22
N ILE A 52 12.29 3.71 -3.04
CA ILE A 52 10.91 3.44 -2.60
C ILE A 52 10.85 2.55 -1.34
N PRO A 53 11.55 1.39 -1.26
CA PRO A 53 11.45 0.53 -0.09
C PRO A 53 11.92 1.21 1.20
N SER A 54 13.00 2.01 1.15
CA SER A 54 13.51 2.72 2.32
C SER A 54 12.59 3.87 2.73
N LEU A 55 12.00 4.58 1.77
CA LEU A 55 10.97 5.60 2.03
C LEU A 55 9.75 5.01 2.73
N LEU A 56 9.27 3.85 2.27
CA LEU A 56 8.14 3.15 2.88
C LEU A 56 8.46 2.65 4.29
N MET A 57 9.66 2.15 4.52
CA MET A 57 10.10 1.75 5.87
C MET A 57 10.20 2.95 6.81
N ALA A 58 10.84 4.04 6.37
CA ALA A 58 11.00 5.24 7.19
C ALA A 58 9.66 5.94 7.48
N GLY A 59 8.76 5.96 6.51
CA GLY A 59 7.44 6.55 6.64
C GLY A 59 6.44 5.72 7.45
N LYS A 60 6.72 4.43 7.73
CA LYS A 60 5.80 3.52 8.44
C LYS A 60 5.38 4.03 9.83
N SER A 61 6.24 4.83 10.48
CA SER A 61 5.93 5.44 11.78
C SER A 61 4.88 6.55 11.70
N TYR A 62 4.66 7.12 10.51
CA TYR A 62 3.79 8.28 10.28
C TYR A 62 2.57 7.92 9.42
N HIS A 63 2.72 6.96 8.51
CA HIS A 63 1.68 6.55 7.57
C HIS A 63 1.45 5.04 7.65
N ARG A 64 0.17 4.66 7.58
CA ARG A 64 -0.22 3.27 7.39
C ARG A 64 -0.28 2.97 5.91
N TYR A 65 0.74 2.31 5.39
CA TYR A 65 0.78 1.86 4.00
C TYR A 65 0.00 0.57 3.81
N ASP A 66 -0.74 0.49 2.71
CA ASP A 66 -1.24 -0.78 2.19
C ASP A 66 -0.17 -1.42 1.31
N TYR A 67 0.70 -2.21 1.93
CA TYR A 67 1.78 -2.90 1.21
C TYR A 67 1.27 -3.87 0.16
N ALA A 68 0.07 -4.44 0.34
CA ALA A 68 -0.51 -5.34 -0.65
C ALA A 68 -0.87 -4.56 -1.92
N GLN A 69 -1.52 -3.40 -1.75
CA GLN A 69 -1.85 -2.52 -2.87
C GLN A 69 -0.60 -2.02 -3.59
N ILE A 70 0.40 -1.54 -2.85
CA ILE A 70 1.66 -1.05 -3.44
C ILE A 70 2.39 -2.17 -4.19
N TYR A 71 2.44 -3.37 -3.64
CA TYR A 71 3.06 -4.52 -4.30
C TYR A 71 2.33 -4.91 -5.59
N ASN A 72 1.00 -4.95 -5.58
CA ASN A 72 0.21 -5.24 -6.79
C ASN A 72 0.42 -4.21 -7.90
N ILE A 73 0.44 -2.92 -7.56
CA ILE A 73 0.73 -1.84 -8.54
C ILE A 73 2.14 -2.01 -9.12
N ALA A 74 3.14 -2.36 -8.29
CA ALA A 74 4.49 -2.60 -8.79
C ALA A 74 4.57 -3.81 -9.74
N LEU A 75 3.80 -4.87 -9.47
CA LEU A 75 3.68 -6.02 -10.38
C LEU A 75 3.05 -5.64 -11.72
N GLU A 76 2.00 -4.81 -11.72
CA GLU A 76 1.37 -4.28 -12.95
C GLU A 76 2.33 -3.39 -13.75
N LEU A 77 3.11 -2.56 -13.05
CA LEU A 77 4.14 -1.73 -13.66
C LEU A 77 5.25 -2.58 -14.31
N LEU A 78 5.65 -3.67 -13.64
CA LEU A 78 6.64 -4.63 -14.16
C LEU A 78 6.11 -5.37 -15.39
N GLU A 79 4.86 -5.82 -15.37
CA GLU A 79 4.21 -6.49 -16.51
C GLU A 79 4.26 -5.62 -17.77
N SER A 80 3.96 -4.33 -17.62
CA SER A 80 4.01 -3.36 -18.71
C SER A 80 5.43 -2.99 -19.16
N ASN A 81 6.46 -3.30 -18.35
CA ASN A 81 7.84 -2.85 -18.53
C ASN A 81 8.87 -3.94 -18.16
N SER A 82 8.67 -5.16 -18.67
CA SER A 82 9.36 -6.39 -18.25
C SER A 82 10.89 -6.41 -18.47
N TYR A 83 11.39 -5.51 -19.33
CA TYR A 83 12.81 -5.38 -19.69
C TYR A 83 13.64 -4.62 -18.63
N HIS A 84 13.00 -3.89 -17.72
CA HIS A 84 13.68 -3.11 -16.68
C HIS A 84 14.02 -3.97 -15.45
N ILE A 85 15.30 -4.29 -15.29
CA ILE A 85 15.77 -5.15 -14.18
C ILE A 85 15.50 -4.55 -12.80
N HIS A 86 15.57 -3.22 -12.65
CA HIS A 86 15.29 -2.55 -11.38
C HIS A 86 13.84 -2.68 -10.95
N LEU A 87 12.88 -2.81 -11.88
CA LEU A 87 11.47 -3.06 -11.54
C LEU A 87 11.27 -4.46 -10.95
N LYS A 88 12.04 -5.46 -11.41
CA LYS A 88 12.05 -6.80 -10.78
C LYS A 88 12.57 -6.71 -9.35
N THR A 89 13.69 -6.00 -9.14
CA THR A 89 14.25 -5.77 -7.80
C THR A 89 13.29 -5.01 -6.90
N LEU A 90 12.58 -4.02 -7.44
CA LEU A 90 11.54 -3.28 -6.71
C LEU A 90 10.41 -4.21 -6.26
N CYS A 91 9.89 -5.05 -7.17
CA CYS A 91 8.85 -6.03 -6.83
C CYS A 91 9.31 -7.00 -5.74
N LEU A 92 10.57 -7.47 -5.78
CA LEU A 92 11.13 -8.31 -4.72
C LEU A 92 11.13 -7.62 -3.36
N ASN A 93 11.57 -6.37 -3.31
CA ASN A 93 11.63 -5.60 -2.06
C ASN A 93 10.24 -5.26 -1.53
N LEU A 94 9.30 -4.90 -2.39
CA LEU A 94 7.91 -4.62 -2.01
C LEU A 94 7.17 -5.88 -1.58
N GLY A 95 7.39 -7.01 -2.25
CA GLY A 95 6.89 -8.32 -1.84
C GLY A 95 7.38 -8.67 -0.43
N ARG A 96 8.68 -8.45 -0.15
CA ARG A 96 9.23 -8.67 1.20
C ARG A 96 8.58 -7.79 2.26
N LEU A 97 8.34 -6.52 1.94
CA LEU A 97 7.62 -5.61 2.82
C LEU A 97 6.20 -6.08 3.08
N TYR A 98 5.48 -6.50 2.04
CA TYR A 98 4.12 -7.02 2.16
C TYR A 98 4.07 -8.30 3.00
N TYR A 99 4.76 -9.36 2.62
CA TYR A 99 4.74 -10.63 3.35
C TYR A 99 5.33 -10.50 4.76
N GLY A 100 6.36 -9.67 4.95
CA GLY A 100 6.88 -9.32 6.26
C GLY A 100 5.82 -8.62 7.13
N SER A 101 5.03 -7.70 6.55
CA SER A 101 3.98 -6.99 7.29
C SER A 101 2.84 -7.89 7.80
N LEU A 102 2.64 -9.07 7.19
CA LEU A 102 1.64 -10.05 7.61
C LEU A 102 2.10 -10.90 8.81
N ARG A 103 3.38 -10.83 9.19
CA ARG A 103 3.99 -11.67 10.22
C ARG A 103 4.31 -10.88 11.47
N ASN A 104 4.19 -11.54 12.62
CA ASN A 104 4.49 -10.95 13.92
C ASN A 104 5.97 -10.59 14.08
N ASP A 105 6.88 -11.38 13.51
CA ASP A 105 8.33 -11.17 13.57
C ASP A 105 8.87 -10.28 12.44
N GLN A 106 7.99 -9.85 11.52
CA GLN A 106 8.31 -9.02 10.36
C GLN A 106 9.37 -9.61 9.41
N LYS A 107 9.59 -10.93 9.45
CA LYS A 107 10.59 -11.61 8.60
C LYS A 107 9.92 -12.42 7.51
N THR A 108 10.38 -12.28 6.27
CA THR A 108 9.98 -13.18 5.19
C THR A 108 10.53 -14.57 5.40
N THR A 109 9.73 -15.57 5.06
CA THR A 109 10.14 -16.97 5.02
C THR A 109 10.50 -17.38 3.60
N ILE A 110 11.10 -18.57 3.46
CA ILE A 110 11.42 -19.16 2.17
C ILE A 110 10.16 -19.36 1.30
N HIS A 111 9.02 -19.69 1.92
CA HIS A 111 7.75 -19.84 1.20
C HIS A 111 7.24 -18.50 0.66
N ASP A 112 7.43 -17.41 1.42
CA ASP A 112 7.06 -16.07 0.96
C ASP A 112 7.98 -15.65 -0.20
N GLU A 113 9.28 -15.90 -0.11
CA GLU A 113 10.23 -15.65 -1.21
C GLU A 113 9.83 -16.42 -2.48
N GLN A 114 9.46 -17.69 -2.35
CA GLN A 114 8.95 -18.50 -3.48
C GLN A 114 7.67 -17.90 -4.08
N ALA A 115 6.72 -17.48 -3.23
CA ALA A 115 5.48 -16.86 -3.70
C ALA A 115 5.75 -15.56 -4.47
N ILE A 116 6.62 -14.68 -3.94
CA ILE A 116 7.01 -13.43 -4.61
C ILE A 116 7.67 -13.72 -5.98
N GLN A 117 8.56 -14.70 -6.05
CA GLN A 117 9.21 -15.08 -7.31
C GLN A 117 8.18 -15.62 -8.33
N ASN A 118 7.22 -16.43 -7.87
CA ASN A 118 6.15 -16.94 -8.72
C ASN A 118 5.28 -15.82 -9.26
N ASP A 119 4.90 -14.85 -8.43
CA ASP A 119 4.13 -13.68 -8.86
C ASP A 119 4.88 -12.90 -9.95
N ILE A 120 6.16 -12.59 -9.70
CA ILE A 120 7.02 -11.89 -10.67
C ILE A 120 7.12 -12.69 -11.97
N GLN A 121 7.36 -14.00 -11.89
CA GLN A 121 7.49 -14.85 -13.07
C GLN A 121 6.19 -14.92 -13.87
N MET A 122 5.03 -14.95 -13.20
CA MET A 122 3.72 -14.96 -13.88
C MET A 122 3.44 -13.67 -14.64
N ARG A 123 4.01 -12.53 -14.22
CA ARG A 123 3.88 -11.23 -14.88
C ARG A 123 4.88 -11.00 -16.03
N LEU A 124 5.92 -11.81 -16.11
CA LEU A 124 6.98 -11.68 -17.13
C LEU A 124 6.78 -12.62 -18.35
N LYS A 125 5.71 -13.43 -18.35
CA LYS A 125 5.35 -14.31 -19.47
C LYS A 125 4.69 -13.52 -20.58
#